data_AF-U9VVN9-F1
#
_entry.id   AF-U9VVN9-F1
#
_cell.length_a   1.000
_cell.length_b   1.000
_cell.length_c   1.000
_cell.angle_alpha   90.00
_cell.angle_beta   90.00
_cell.angle_gamma   90.00
#
_symmetry.space_group_name_H-M   'P 1'
#
loop_
_entity.id
_entity.type
_entity.pdbx_description
1 polymer ?
#
loop_
_entity_poly.entity_id
_entity_poly.type
_entity_poly.pdbx_seq_one_letter_code
_entity_poly.pdbx_strand_id
1 'polypeptide(L)'
;MSLNVELLEKSFELVKPKADEFVGSFYNNLFTDYPAAKPLFEHSDMAKQKQMLKGALVMVIDNLRKPEVLSNALKGLGARHVKYGALPEHYPLVGNSLIKTLEQYAGNAWSPELKEAWAGAYGAITELMLEGADYSEEEVALESSPAPAEESGLKVELLEQSFALVAPQADALVSTFYDNLFTDYPDARPLFEHTDMVKQKQMLKGGLVMVVENLRKPDVLSKALKGLGARHVKYGALPAHYPLVGNSLLKTLEQYAGDAWTADVKDAWVGAYDAITQLMLTGADYDHQDIQLDSPAATVSTEVPEGIGMGTTAGIIGGSAAAFIVLLMVLL
;
A
#
# COMPACT_ATOMS: atom_id res chain seq x y z
N MET A 1 -16.54 -0.66 -23.79
CA MET A 1 -17.90 -1.26 -23.88
C MET A 1 -18.91 -0.29 -23.27
N SER A 2 -20.12 -0.21 -23.79
CA SER A 2 -21.19 0.61 -23.19
C SER A 2 -21.69 -0.03 -21.90
N LEU A 3 -21.80 0.73 -20.81
CA LEU A 3 -22.35 0.26 -19.53
C LEU A 3 -23.80 -0.22 -19.70
N ASN A 4 -24.15 -1.33 -19.06
CA ASN A 4 -25.53 -1.80 -18.99
C ASN A 4 -26.30 -1.06 -17.88
N VAL A 5 -26.67 0.19 -18.16
CA VAL A 5 -27.28 1.12 -17.19
C VAL A 5 -28.55 0.57 -16.57
N GLU A 6 -29.42 -0.07 -17.36
CA GLU A 6 -30.69 -0.60 -16.86
C GLU A 6 -30.48 -1.75 -15.85
N LEU A 7 -29.49 -2.60 -16.09
CA LEU A 7 -29.13 -3.69 -15.18
C LEU A 7 -28.53 -3.18 -13.86
N LEU A 8 -27.68 -2.14 -13.94
CA LEU A 8 -27.10 -1.47 -12.78
C LEU A 8 -28.18 -0.79 -11.92
N GLU A 9 -29.09 -0.02 -12.54
CA GLU A 9 -30.21 0.63 -11.86
C GLU A 9 -31.10 -0.41 -11.15
N LYS A 10 -31.57 -1.43 -11.89
CA LYS A 10 -32.46 -2.48 -11.35
C LYS A 10 -31.83 -3.28 -10.21
N SER A 11 -30.55 -3.62 -10.33
CA SER A 11 -29.87 -4.38 -9.29
C SER A 11 -29.60 -3.53 -8.03
N PHE A 12 -29.34 -2.23 -8.19
CA PHE A 12 -29.15 -1.35 -7.03
C PHE A 12 -30.44 -1.09 -6.25
N GLU A 13 -31.62 -1.17 -6.88
CA GLU A 13 -32.91 -1.12 -6.19
C GLU A 13 -33.07 -2.25 -5.15
N LEU A 14 -32.42 -3.40 -5.34
CA LEU A 14 -32.41 -4.49 -4.36
C LEU A 14 -31.60 -4.13 -3.11
N VAL A 15 -30.63 -3.23 -3.25
CA VAL A 15 -29.72 -2.78 -2.20
C VAL A 15 -30.25 -1.57 -1.43
N LYS A 16 -30.92 -0.64 -2.12
CA LYS A 16 -31.43 0.63 -1.55
C LYS A 16 -32.17 0.49 -0.20
N PRO A 17 -33.10 -0.47 0.00
CA PRO A 17 -33.84 -0.60 1.26
C PRO A 17 -32.94 -0.96 2.46
N LYS A 18 -31.76 -1.52 2.20
CA LYS A 18 -30.79 -1.95 3.21
C LYS A 18 -29.47 -1.21 3.05
N ALA A 19 -29.48 -0.01 2.46
CA ALA A 19 -28.26 0.69 2.08
C ALA A 19 -27.31 0.94 3.27
N ASP A 20 -27.83 1.16 4.49
CA ASP A 20 -27.00 1.34 5.70
C ASP A 20 -26.34 0.03 6.16
N GLU A 21 -27.05 -1.10 6.09
CA GLU A 21 -26.48 -2.42 6.33
C GLU A 21 -25.46 -2.76 5.25
N PHE A 22 -25.79 -2.47 3.98
CA PHE A 22 -24.94 -2.71 2.81
C PHE A 22 -23.59 -2.00 2.94
N VAL A 23 -23.57 -0.69 3.24
CA VAL A 23 -22.29 0.01 3.42
C VAL A 23 -21.54 -0.48 4.66
N GLY A 24 -22.26 -0.93 5.69
CA GLY A 24 -21.68 -1.66 6.82
C GLY A 24 -20.96 -2.94 6.37
N SER A 25 -21.62 -3.78 5.58
CA SER A 25 -21.07 -5.00 5.00
C SER A 25 -19.96 -4.72 3.99
N PHE A 26 -20.02 -3.62 3.23
CA PHE A 26 -18.94 -3.17 2.36
C PHE A 26 -17.67 -2.90 3.16
N TYR A 27 -17.72 -2.06 4.19
CA TYR A 27 -16.53 -1.81 5.00
C TYR A 27 -16.10 -3.04 5.77
N ASN A 28 -17.04 -3.90 6.18
CA ASN A 28 -16.69 -5.20 6.76
C ASN A 28 -15.95 -6.08 5.75
N ASN A 29 -16.42 -6.20 4.51
CA ASN A 29 -15.77 -6.98 3.45
C ASN A 29 -14.41 -6.37 3.07
N LEU A 30 -14.35 -5.05 2.88
CA LEU A 30 -13.10 -4.32 2.66
C LEU A 30 -12.11 -4.63 3.78
N PHE A 31 -12.48 -4.42 5.03
CA PHE A 31 -11.56 -4.62 6.15
C PHE A 31 -11.31 -6.09 6.53
N THR A 32 -12.09 -7.03 5.97
CA THR A 32 -11.88 -8.47 6.14
C THR A 32 -10.96 -9.01 5.06
N ASP A 33 -11.25 -8.69 3.80
CA ASP A 33 -10.51 -9.17 2.63
C ASP A 33 -9.23 -8.36 2.43
N TYR A 34 -9.30 -7.08 2.75
CA TYR A 34 -8.28 -6.06 2.56
C TYR A 34 -8.02 -5.36 3.91
N PRO A 35 -7.40 -6.06 4.87
CA PRO A 35 -7.21 -5.56 6.23
C PRO A 35 -6.35 -4.31 6.34
N ALA A 36 -5.52 -3.96 5.37
CA ALA A 36 -4.71 -2.75 5.41
C ALA A 36 -5.18 -1.64 4.48
N ALA A 37 -6.39 -1.74 3.96
CA ALA A 37 -7.19 -0.56 3.71
C ALA A 37 -7.57 0.12 5.04
N LYS A 38 -7.56 -0.59 6.19
CA LYS A 38 -7.96 -0.02 7.50
C LYS A 38 -7.18 1.24 7.92
N PRO A 39 -5.84 1.31 7.81
CA PRO A 39 -5.08 2.52 8.15
C PRO A 39 -5.54 3.77 7.39
N LEU A 40 -5.99 3.64 6.14
CA LEU A 40 -6.55 4.76 5.36
C LEU A 40 -7.80 5.39 6.01
N PHE A 41 -8.47 4.66 6.90
CA PHE A 41 -9.68 5.09 7.59
C PHE A 41 -9.50 5.23 9.11
N GLU A 42 -8.28 5.06 9.64
CA GLU A 42 -8.03 5.05 11.09
C GLU A 42 -8.40 6.36 11.78
N HIS A 43 -8.23 7.49 11.08
CA HIS A 43 -8.62 8.82 11.56
C HIS A 43 -9.98 9.29 11.03
N SER A 44 -10.73 8.40 10.37
CA SER A 44 -12.04 8.72 9.81
C SER A 44 -13.17 8.45 10.81
N ASP A 45 -14.15 9.35 10.85
CA ASP A 45 -15.45 9.03 11.44
C ASP A 45 -16.15 8.00 10.55
N MET A 46 -16.14 6.74 10.99
CA MET A 46 -16.70 5.63 10.21
C MET A 46 -18.21 5.71 10.02
N ALA A 47 -18.95 6.37 10.90
CA ALA A 47 -20.39 6.59 10.70
C ALA A 47 -20.61 7.58 9.54
N LYS A 48 -19.85 8.69 9.54
CA LYS A 48 -19.88 9.67 8.46
C LYS A 48 -19.36 9.08 7.15
N GLN A 49 -18.28 8.30 7.19
CA GLN A 49 -17.66 7.68 6.03
C GLN A 49 -18.60 6.68 5.33
N LYS A 50 -19.38 5.92 6.10
CA LYS A 50 -20.45 5.05 5.56
C LYS A 50 -21.53 5.84 4.85
N GLN A 51 -21.96 6.97 5.41
CA GLN A 51 -22.94 7.85 4.76
C GLN A 51 -22.38 8.51 3.50
N MET A 52 -21.09 8.88 3.49
CA MET A 52 -20.41 9.41 2.30
C MET A 52 -20.38 8.38 1.16
N LEU A 53 -20.01 7.14 1.44
CA LEU A 53 -20.01 6.07 0.42
C LEU A 53 -21.43 5.80 -0.10
N LYS A 54 -22.41 5.69 0.80
CA LYS A 54 -23.82 5.53 0.44
C LYS A 54 -24.28 6.65 -0.50
N GLY A 55 -23.99 7.90 -0.15
CA GLY A 55 -24.32 9.06 -0.96
C GLY A 55 -23.63 9.05 -2.33
N ALA A 56 -22.36 8.62 -2.39
CA ALA A 56 -21.61 8.50 -3.63
C ALA A 56 -22.23 7.43 -4.56
N LEU A 57 -22.59 6.25 -4.04
CA LEU A 57 -23.24 5.19 -4.83
C LEU A 57 -24.59 5.64 -5.39
N VAL A 58 -25.42 6.32 -4.57
CA VAL A 58 -26.68 6.89 -5.05
C VAL A 58 -26.45 7.94 -6.12
N MET A 59 -25.49 8.86 -5.92
CA MET A 59 -25.15 9.89 -6.90
C MET A 59 -24.72 9.28 -8.24
N VAL A 60 -23.90 8.24 -8.22
CA VAL A 60 -23.47 7.53 -9.43
C VAL A 60 -24.68 6.92 -10.15
N ILE A 61 -25.51 6.14 -9.45
CA ILE A 61 -26.67 5.46 -10.04
C ILE A 61 -27.67 6.44 -10.63
N ASP A 62 -28.00 7.51 -9.90
CA ASP A 62 -28.96 8.54 -10.34
C ASP A 62 -28.46 9.34 -11.57
N ASN A 63 -27.17 9.27 -11.88
CA ASN A 63 -26.55 10.02 -12.98
C ASN A 63 -25.92 9.14 -14.07
N LEU A 64 -26.11 7.81 -14.06
CA LEU A 64 -25.59 6.90 -15.11
C LEU A 64 -26.02 7.29 -16.54
N ARG A 65 -27.15 7.98 -16.69
CA ARG A 65 -27.68 8.47 -17.97
C ARG A 65 -27.23 9.89 -18.34
N LYS A 66 -26.37 10.51 -17.53
CA LYS A 66 -25.85 11.88 -17.70
C LYS A 66 -24.31 11.86 -17.71
N PRO A 67 -23.69 11.31 -18.77
CA PRO A 67 -22.26 11.01 -18.79
C PRO A 67 -21.37 12.23 -18.51
N GLU A 68 -21.69 13.39 -19.08
CA GLU A 68 -20.91 14.62 -18.87
C GLU A 68 -20.95 15.12 -17.41
N VAL A 69 -22.12 15.05 -16.77
CA VAL A 69 -22.28 15.47 -15.37
C VAL A 69 -21.54 14.51 -14.44
N LEU A 70 -21.70 13.21 -14.69
CA LEU A 70 -21.07 12.17 -13.89
C LEU A 70 -19.54 12.19 -14.06
N SER A 71 -19.04 12.37 -15.28
CA SER A 71 -17.60 12.48 -15.57
C SER A 71 -16.94 13.62 -14.80
N ASN A 72 -17.49 14.84 -14.89
CA ASN A 72 -16.94 15.99 -14.19
C ASN A 72 -16.99 15.82 -12.66
N ALA A 73 -18.07 15.24 -12.13
CA ALA A 73 -18.19 14.97 -10.69
C ALA A 73 -17.14 13.96 -10.20
N LEU A 74 -16.91 12.88 -10.97
CA LEU A 74 -15.95 11.84 -10.62
C LEU A 74 -14.49 12.32 -10.73
N LYS A 75 -14.14 13.10 -11.76
CA LYS A 75 -12.82 13.73 -11.86
C LYS A 75 -12.51 14.61 -10.66
N GLY A 76 -13.46 15.49 -10.30
CA GLY A 76 -13.30 16.34 -9.12
C GLY A 76 -13.24 15.54 -7.81
N LEU A 77 -13.85 14.36 -7.76
CA LEU A 77 -13.76 13.45 -6.61
C LEU A 77 -12.38 12.78 -6.54
N GLY A 78 -11.82 12.39 -7.67
CA GLY A 78 -10.45 11.88 -7.82
C GLY A 78 -9.39 12.83 -7.27
N ALA A 79 -9.41 14.10 -7.69
CA ALA A 79 -8.52 15.16 -7.17
C ALA A 79 -8.51 15.27 -5.63
N ARG A 80 -9.67 15.02 -5.00
CA ARG A 80 -9.78 15.03 -3.54
C ARG A 80 -9.29 13.72 -2.91
N HIS A 81 -9.47 12.58 -3.58
CA HIS A 81 -9.00 11.29 -3.10
C HIS A 81 -7.47 11.23 -3.00
N VAL A 82 -6.74 11.91 -3.88
CA VAL A 82 -5.28 12.08 -3.73
C VAL A 82 -4.93 12.76 -2.41
N LYS A 83 -5.63 13.85 -2.08
CA LYS A 83 -5.43 14.59 -0.81
C LYS A 83 -5.80 13.78 0.43
N TYR A 84 -6.56 12.70 0.26
CA TYR A 84 -6.91 11.76 1.32
C TYR A 84 -5.93 10.58 1.39
N GLY A 85 -4.90 10.54 0.54
CA GLY A 85 -3.92 9.46 0.48
C GLY A 85 -4.35 8.25 -0.35
N ALA A 86 -5.36 8.40 -1.22
CA ALA A 86 -5.73 7.33 -2.15
C ALA A 86 -4.68 7.24 -3.27
N LEU A 87 -4.20 6.02 -3.51
CA LEU A 87 -3.29 5.65 -4.60
C LEU A 87 -4.05 4.81 -5.63
N PRO A 88 -3.57 4.71 -6.89
CA PRO A 88 -4.20 3.88 -7.91
C PRO A 88 -4.44 2.42 -7.47
N GLU A 89 -3.51 1.86 -6.71
CA GLU A 89 -3.57 0.51 -6.13
C GLU A 89 -4.70 0.30 -5.11
N HIS A 90 -5.27 1.38 -4.55
CA HIS A 90 -6.40 1.27 -3.63
C HIS A 90 -7.74 1.03 -4.35
N TYR A 91 -7.86 1.41 -5.62
CA TYR A 91 -9.10 1.27 -6.39
C TYR A 91 -9.49 -0.20 -6.60
N PRO A 92 -8.59 -1.12 -7.03
CA PRO A 92 -8.92 -2.54 -7.13
C PRO A 92 -9.50 -3.15 -5.85
N LEU A 93 -9.00 -2.75 -4.68
CA LEU A 93 -9.44 -3.23 -3.37
C LEU A 93 -10.90 -2.85 -3.11
N VAL A 94 -11.21 -1.56 -3.29
CA VAL A 94 -12.56 -1.00 -3.15
C VAL A 94 -13.51 -1.65 -4.16
N GLY A 95 -13.06 -1.84 -5.41
CA GLY A 95 -13.86 -2.49 -6.46
C GLY A 95 -14.23 -3.93 -6.11
N ASN A 96 -13.26 -4.72 -5.70
CA ASN A 96 -13.48 -6.13 -5.34
C ASN A 96 -14.40 -6.27 -4.13
N SER A 97 -14.23 -5.44 -3.09
CA SER A 97 -15.13 -5.45 -1.93
C SER A 97 -16.53 -4.98 -2.28
N LEU A 98 -16.68 -3.98 -3.15
CA LEU A 98 -17.99 -3.51 -3.61
C LEU A 98 -18.72 -4.62 -4.36
N ILE A 99 -18.04 -5.28 -5.31
CA ILE A 99 -18.61 -6.38 -6.10
C ILE A 99 -19.00 -7.55 -5.20
N LYS A 100 -18.16 -7.92 -4.21
CA LYS A 100 -18.48 -8.96 -3.23
C LYS A 100 -19.69 -8.61 -2.38
N THR A 101 -19.80 -7.37 -1.91
CA THR A 101 -20.98 -6.95 -1.14
C THR A 101 -22.24 -6.93 -2.00
N LEU A 102 -22.14 -6.53 -3.26
CA LEU A 102 -23.25 -6.60 -4.21
C LEU A 102 -23.71 -8.04 -4.43
N GLU A 103 -22.78 -8.99 -4.57
CA GLU A 103 -23.08 -10.42 -4.65
C GLU A 103 -23.85 -10.93 -3.43
N GLN A 104 -23.38 -10.60 -2.22
CA GLN A 104 -24.03 -11.00 -0.96
C GLN A 104 -25.46 -10.48 -0.84
N TYR A 105 -25.72 -9.25 -1.29
CA TYR A 105 -27.04 -8.62 -1.18
C TYR A 105 -27.97 -8.93 -2.35
N ALA A 106 -27.42 -9.20 -3.53
CA ALA A 106 -28.20 -9.67 -4.68
C ALA A 106 -28.65 -11.12 -4.49
N GLY A 107 -27.86 -11.95 -3.78
CA GLY A 107 -28.20 -13.34 -3.49
C GLY A 107 -28.50 -14.11 -4.77
N ASN A 108 -29.71 -14.68 -4.88
CA ASN A 108 -30.14 -15.44 -6.07
C ASN A 108 -30.26 -14.59 -7.35
N ALA A 109 -30.27 -13.26 -7.23
CA ALA A 109 -30.26 -12.36 -8.38
C ALA A 109 -28.84 -12.10 -8.94
N TRP A 110 -27.78 -12.60 -8.26
CA TRP A 110 -26.42 -12.46 -8.76
C TRP A 110 -26.17 -13.39 -9.94
N SER A 111 -25.74 -12.81 -11.07
CA SER A 111 -25.45 -13.54 -12.31
C SER A 111 -24.09 -13.10 -12.89
N PRO A 112 -23.49 -13.88 -13.78
CA PRO A 112 -22.26 -13.49 -14.48
C PRO A 112 -22.39 -12.14 -15.20
N GLU A 113 -23.54 -11.89 -15.85
CA GLU A 113 -23.83 -10.65 -16.57
C GLU A 113 -23.94 -9.45 -15.60
N LEU A 114 -24.52 -9.67 -14.42
CA LEU A 114 -24.61 -8.64 -13.39
C LEU A 114 -23.22 -8.32 -12.80
N LYS A 115 -22.41 -9.34 -12.56
CA LYS A 115 -21.01 -9.18 -12.13
C LYS A 115 -20.21 -8.38 -13.16
N GLU A 116 -20.32 -8.73 -14.44
CA GLU A 116 -19.63 -8.02 -15.53
C GLU A 116 -20.10 -6.56 -15.64
N ALA A 117 -21.40 -6.31 -15.52
CA ALA A 117 -21.93 -4.94 -15.55
C ALA A 117 -21.38 -4.08 -14.41
N TRP A 118 -21.36 -4.58 -13.17
CA TRP A 118 -20.81 -3.86 -12.03
C TRP A 118 -19.30 -3.69 -12.09
N ALA A 119 -18.56 -4.70 -12.54
CA ALA A 119 -17.12 -4.60 -12.77
C ALA A 119 -16.79 -3.54 -13.83
N GLY A 120 -17.52 -3.52 -14.94
CA GLY A 120 -17.37 -2.50 -15.98
C GLY A 120 -17.72 -1.09 -15.50
N ALA A 121 -18.80 -0.95 -14.71
CA ALA A 121 -19.17 0.34 -14.12
C ALA A 121 -18.11 0.85 -13.14
N TYR A 122 -17.60 -0.04 -12.28
CA TYR A 122 -16.53 0.30 -11.35
C TYR A 122 -15.25 0.71 -12.09
N GLY A 123 -14.85 -0.03 -13.13
CA GLY A 123 -13.69 0.30 -13.96
C GLY A 123 -13.79 1.70 -14.59
N ALA A 124 -14.96 2.05 -15.15
CA ALA A 124 -15.20 3.37 -15.72
C ALA A 124 -15.15 4.50 -14.67
N ILE A 125 -15.64 4.23 -13.45
CA ILE A 125 -15.56 5.19 -12.33
C ILE A 125 -14.10 5.42 -11.94
N THR A 126 -13.33 4.35 -11.81
CA THR A 126 -11.90 4.40 -11.49
C THR A 126 -11.12 5.19 -12.53
N GLU A 127 -11.32 4.91 -13.83
CA GLU A 127 -10.66 5.65 -14.92
C GLU A 127 -10.92 7.15 -14.83
N LEU A 128 -12.17 7.57 -14.61
CA LEU A 128 -12.54 8.98 -14.46
C LEU A 128 -11.97 9.62 -13.19
N MET A 129 -11.90 8.87 -12.09
CA MET A 129 -11.30 9.37 -10.84
C MET A 129 -9.78 9.52 -10.98
N LEU A 130 -9.09 8.57 -11.62
CA LEU A 130 -7.66 8.66 -11.90
C LEU A 130 -7.35 9.81 -12.87
N GLU A 131 -8.15 10.00 -13.91
CA GLU A 131 -7.99 11.12 -14.84
C GLU A 131 -8.08 12.48 -14.14
N GLY A 132 -8.96 12.61 -13.13
CA GLY A 132 -9.11 13.83 -12.36
C GLY A 132 -8.15 13.98 -11.19
N ALA A 133 -7.32 12.97 -10.89
CA ALA A 133 -6.48 12.94 -9.71
C ALA A 133 -5.18 13.76 -9.86
N ASP A 134 -4.79 14.17 -11.06
CA ASP A 134 -3.56 14.94 -11.35
C ASP A 134 -2.30 14.33 -10.71
N TYR A 135 -2.24 12.99 -10.72
CA TYR A 135 -1.07 12.20 -10.40
C TYR A 135 0.05 12.49 -11.44
N SER A 136 1.32 12.49 -11.03
CA SER A 136 2.45 12.61 -11.99
C SER A 136 2.48 11.42 -12.97
N GLU A 137 3.17 11.54 -14.12
CA GLU A 137 3.29 10.40 -15.07
C GLU A 137 3.87 9.14 -14.39
N GLU A 138 4.65 9.24 -13.31
CA GLU A 138 5.16 8.12 -12.50
C GLU A 138 4.12 7.52 -11.53
N GLU A 139 3.15 8.32 -11.09
CA GLU A 139 2.02 7.92 -10.23
C GLU A 139 0.83 7.38 -11.05
N VAL A 140 0.68 7.77 -12.32
CA VAL A 140 -0.30 7.22 -13.28
C VAL A 140 0.25 6.01 -14.05
N ALA A 141 1.57 5.93 -14.31
CA ALA A 141 2.20 4.84 -15.05
C ALA A 141 2.30 3.50 -14.30
N LEU A 142 1.48 3.28 -13.27
CA LEU A 142 1.04 1.93 -12.90
C LEU A 142 -0.01 1.45 -13.92
N GLU A 143 0.54 1.26 -15.13
CA GLU A 143 0.19 0.64 -16.42
C GLU A 143 -1.12 0.94 -17.19
N SER A 144 -1.00 1.60 -18.36
CA SER A 144 -0.94 0.86 -19.65
C SER A 144 -0.63 1.69 -20.94
N SER A 145 0.31 1.15 -21.75
CA SER A 145 0.46 1.20 -23.24
C SER A 145 1.43 2.21 -23.94
N PRO A 146 1.90 1.98 -25.20
CA PRO A 146 2.75 0.88 -25.70
C PRO A 146 4.03 1.32 -26.47
N ALA A 147 4.99 0.39 -26.58
CA ALA A 147 6.07 0.20 -27.60
C ALA A 147 7.53 0.51 -27.22
N PRO A 148 8.54 -0.17 -27.82
CA PRO A 148 8.54 -1.49 -28.48
C PRO A 148 9.15 -2.58 -27.58
N ALA A 149 8.87 -3.82 -27.93
CA ALA A 149 9.42 -5.00 -27.30
C ALA A 149 10.96 -5.02 -27.36
N GLU A 150 11.61 -4.78 -26.22
CA GLU A 150 12.74 -5.59 -25.76
C GLU A 150 12.52 -5.91 -24.28
N GLU A 151 12.79 -7.16 -23.92
CA GLU A 151 12.47 -7.80 -22.64
C GLU A 151 12.83 -6.91 -21.43
N SER A 152 11.88 -6.63 -20.53
CA SER A 152 12.18 -6.05 -19.21
C SER A 152 12.87 -7.11 -18.33
N GLY A 153 14.07 -7.51 -18.74
CA GLY A 153 14.99 -8.24 -17.90
C GLY A 153 15.63 -7.28 -16.91
N LEU A 154 15.88 -7.76 -15.68
CA LEU A 154 16.79 -7.10 -14.76
C LEU A 154 18.08 -6.69 -15.51
N LYS A 155 18.61 -5.49 -15.25
CA LYS A 155 19.94 -5.06 -15.75
C LYS A 155 21.05 -5.82 -14.99
N VAL A 156 21.13 -7.14 -15.17
CA VAL A 156 21.93 -8.07 -14.35
C VAL A 156 23.40 -7.70 -14.33
N GLU A 157 24.00 -7.43 -15.49
CA GLU A 157 25.41 -7.02 -15.59
C GLU A 157 25.69 -5.76 -14.77
N LEU A 158 24.77 -4.79 -14.79
CA LEU A 158 24.93 -3.51 -14.09
C LEU A 158 24.81 -3.68 -12.57
N LEU A 159 23.91 -4.55 -12.11
CA LEU A 159 23.77 -4.93 -10.71
C LEU A 159 25.02 -5.66 -10.18
N GLU A 160 25.53 -6.63 -10.94
CA GLU A 160 26.75 -7.37 -10.59
C GLU A 160 27.97 -6.44 -10.49
N GLN A 161 28.16 -5.57 -11.48
CA GLN A 161 29.29 -4.64 -11.53
C GLN A 161 29.23 -3.58 -10.41
N SER A 162 28.07 -2.96 -10.21
CA SER A 162 27.91 -1.93 -9.17
C SER A 162 27.99 -2.52 -7.76
N PHE A 163 27.47 -3.73 -7.52
CA PHE A 163 27.64 -4.41 -6.24
C PHE A 163 29.11 -4.74 -5.95
N ALA A 164 29.88 -5.15 -6.96
CA ALA A 164 31.29 -5.49 -6.80
C ALA A 164 32.15 -4.31 -6.29
N LEU A 165 31.74 -3.06 -6.57
CA LEU A 165 32.42 -1.86 -6.07
C LEU A 165 32.27 -1.69 -4.55
N VAL A 166 31.11 -2.07 -4.01
CA VAL A 166 30.77 -1.87 -2.59
C VAL A 166 31.02 -3.13 -1.74
N ALA A 167 31.07 -4.31 -2.37
CA ALA A 167 31.26 -5.60 -1.71
C ALA A 167 32.49 -5.68 -0.78
N PRO A 168 33.67 -5.10 -1.09
CA PRO A 168 34.82 -5.09 -0.17
C PRO A 168 34.55 -4.36 1.15
N GLN A 169 33.54 -3.49 1.19
CA GLN A 169 33.14 -2.70 2.35
C GLN A 169 31.81 -3.17 2.93
N ALA A 170 31.35 -4.37 2.59
CA ALA A 170 30.00 -4.83 2.90
C ALA A 170 29.64 -4.77 4.40
N ASP A 171 30.58 -5.03 5.32
CA ASP A 171 30.33 -4.92 6.76
C ASP A 171 30.10 -3.47 7.24
N ALA A 172 30.82 -2.52 6.64
CA ALA A 172 30.60 -1.10 6.91
C ALA A 172 29.30 -0.64 6.26
N LEU A 173 29.05 -1.03 5.01
CA LEU A 173 27.83 -0.73 4.26
C LEU A 173 26.58 -1.18 5.03
N VAL A 174 26.52 -2.42 5.51
CA VAL A 174 25.34 -2.87 6.28
C VAL A 174 25.22 -2.17 7.64
N SER A 175 26.31 -1.67 8.21
CA SER A 175 26.23 -0.83 9.41
C SER A 175 25.60 0.52 9.11
N THR A 176 26.08 1.20 8.07
CA THR A 176 25.53 2.48 7.61
C THR A 176 24.09 2.33 7.12
N PHE A 177 23.70 1.19 6.56
CA PHE A 177 22.30 0.89 6.24
C PHE A 177 21.39 1.01 7.47
N TYR A 178 21.76 0.38 8.60
CA TYR A 178 20.95 0.49 9.82
C TYR A 178 21.01 1.88 10.44
N ASP A 179 22.15 2.56 10.33
CA ASP A 179 22.27 3.96 10.79
C ASP A 179 21.33 4.88 9.98
N ASN A 180 21.30 4.72 8.65
CA ASN A 180 20.38 5.45 7.76
C ASN A 180 18.92 5.10 8.08
N LEU A 181 18.58 3.80 8.17
CA LEU A 181 17.22 3.33 8.49
C LEU A 181 16.70 3.94 9.79
N PHE A 182 17.49 3.90 10.86
CA PHE A 182 17.05 4.39 12.17
C PHE A 182 17.16 5.91 12.34
N THR A 183 17.81 6.60 11.40
CA THR A 183 17.86 8.06 11.34
C THR A 183 16.68 8.61 10.56
N ASP A 184 16.42 8.05 9.38
CA ASP A 184 15.36 8.51 8.48
C ASP A 184 13.98 7.99 8.92
N TYR A 185 13.94 6.80 9.54
CA TYR A 185 12.72 6.13 9.99
C TYR A 185 12.87 5.66 11.45
N PRO A 186 12.81 6.58 12.44
CA PRO A 186 12.99 6.26 13.85
C PRO A 186 12.00 5.21 14.37
N ASP A 187 10.80 5.19 13.79
CA ASP A 187 9.69 4.30 14.10
C ASP A 187 9.95 2.84 13.66
N ALA A 188 11.00 2.58 12.88
CA ALA A 188 11.48 1.24 12.59
C ALA A 188 12.30 0.62 13.75
N ARG A 189 12.83 1.43 14.68
CA ARG A 189 13.69 0.94 15.78
C ARG A 189 13.03 -0.13 16.68
N PRO A 190 11.74 -0.01 17.06
CA PRO A 190 11.06 -1.03 17.86
C PRO A 190 11.06 -2.43 17.23
N LEU A 191 11.09 -2.54 15.90
CA LEU A 191 11.18 -3.84 15.20
C LEU A 191 12.49 -4.59 15.49
N PHE A 192 13.52 -3.87 15.93
CA PHE A 192 14.85 -4.40 16.18
C PHE A 192 15.26 -4.37 17.66
N GLU A 193 14.39 -3.93 18.56
CA GLU A 193 14.69 -3.72 19.99
C GLU A 193 15.17 -5.01 20.69
N HIS A 194 14.71 -6.17 20.22
CA HIS A 194 15.08 -7.48 20.76
C HIS A 194 15.92 -8.32 19.79
N THR A 195 16.51 -7.68 18.79
CA THR A 195 17.29 -8.33 17.75
C THR A 195 18.80 -8.22 18.05
N ASP A 196 19.52 -9.32 17.89
CA ASP A 196 20.99 -9.29 17.88
C ASP A 196 21.44 -8.56 16.61
N MET A 197 21.80 -7.29 16.77
CA MET A 197 22.17 -6.43 15.65
C MET A 197 23.48 -6.84 14.97
N VAL A 198 24.37 -7.55 15.65
CA VAL A 198 25.59 -8.09 15.01
C VAL A 198 25.20 -9.20 14.04
N LYS A 199 24.39 -10.15 14.51
CA LYS A 199 23.89 -11.25 13.68
C LYS A 199 23.00 -10.75 12.56
N GLN A 200 22.12 -9.80 12.84
CA GLN A 200 21.18 -9.23 11.87
C GLN A 200 21.91 -8.52 10.72
N LYS A 201 22.98 -7.77 11.00
CA LYS A 201 23.86 -7.19 9.96
C LYS A 201 24.48 -8.26 9.06
N GLN A 202 24.94 -9.37 9.64
CA GLN A 202 25.47 -10.49 8.87
C GLN A 202 24.40 -11.19 8.01
N MET A 203 23.16 -11.30 8.51
CA MET A 203 22.04 -11.86 7.74
C MET A 203 21.69 -10.98 6.53
N LEU A 204 21.62 -9.65 6.71
CA LEU A 204 21.39 -8.72 5.60
C LEU A 204 22.52 -8.81 4.57
N LYS A 205 23.79 -8.79 5.02
CA LYS A 205 24.95 -8.96 4.14
C LYS A 205 24.84 -10.25 3.31
N GLY A 206 24.56 -11.37 3.97
CA GLY A 206 24.41 -12.67 3.31
C GLY A 206 23.24 -12.70 2.32
N GLY A 207 22.14 -12.02 2.64
CA GLY A 207 20.99 -11.86 1.74
C GLY A 207 21.34 -11.11 0.46
N LEU A 208 22.03 -9.96 0.57
CA LEU A 208 22.46 -9.17 -0.57
C LEU A 208 23.40 -9.97 -1.50
N VAL A 209 24.38 -10.67 -0.92
CA VAL A 209 25.29 -11.54 -1.69
C VAL A 209 24.52 -12.66 -2.38
N MET A 210 23.63 -13.36 -1.66
CA MET A 210 22.83 -14.46 -2.23
C MET A 210 22.00 -14.00 -3.43
N VAL A 211 21.37 -12.84 -3.35
CA VAL A 211 20.61 -12.26 -4.45
C VAL A 211 21.51 -12.00 -5.65
N VAL A 212 22.59 -11.24 -5.47
CA VAL A 212 23.48 -10.82 -6.57
C VAL A 212 24.12 -12.04 -7.26
N GLU A 213 24.57 -13.03 -6.50
CA GLU A 213 25.17 -14.27 -7.06
C GLU A 213 24.18 -15.15 -7.83
N ASN A 214 22.87 -14.93 -7.67
CA ASN A 214 21.82 -15.74 -8.29
C ASN A 214 20.90 -14.96 -9.23
N LEU A 215 21.25 -13.72 -9.61
CA LEU A 215 20.48 -12.90 -10.57
C LEU A 215 20.25 -13.62 -11.91
N ARG A 216 21.19 -14.48 -12.33
CA ARG A 216 21.09 -15.29 -13.56
C ARG A 216 20.31 -16.60 -13.40
N LYS A 217 19.72 -16.85 -12.23
CA LYS A 217 18.95 -18.06 -11.89
C LYS A 217 17.56 -17.69 -11.37
N PRO A 218 16.68 -17.11 -12.22
CA PRO A 218 15.43 -16.51 -11.79
C PRO A 218 14.50 -17.49 -11.05
N ASP A 219 14.41 -18.75 -11.48
CA ASP A 219 13.56 -19.75 -10.81
C ASP A 219 14.03 -20.08 -9.38
N VAL A 220 15.35 -20.19 -9.21
CA VAL A 220 15.98 -20.48 -7.90
C VAL A 220 15.78 -19.30 -6.97
N LEU A 221 16.05 -18.09 -7.47
CA LEU A 221 15.93 -16.85 -6.72
C LEU A 221 14.47 -16.58 -6.34
N SER A 222 13.53 -16.77 -7.27
CA SER A 222 12.09 -16.66 -7.04
C SER A 222 11.61 -17.57 -5.90
N LYS A 223 11.98 -18.85 -5.95
CA LYS A 223 11.63 -19.80 -4.88
C LYS A 223 12.25 -19.42 -3.53
N ALA A 224 13.52 -19.00 -3.52
CA ALA A 224 14.23 -18.61 -2.31
C ALA A 224 13.61 -17.37 -1.66
N LEU A 225 13.36 -16.32 -2.46
CA LEU A 225 12.79 -15.06 -2.00
C LEU A 225 11.34 -15.21 -1.53
N LYS A 226 10.52 -16.03 -2.22
CA LYS A 226 9.18 -16.37 -1.73
C LYS A 226 9.24 -17.05 -0.36
N GLY A 227 10.09 -18.06 -0.21
CA GLY A 227 10.29 -18.72 1.07
C GLY A 227 10.83 -17.79 2.16
N LEU A 228 11.64 -16.79 1.80
CA LEU A 228 12.15 -15.78 2.71
C LEU A 228 11.04 -14.81 3.16
N GLY A 229 10.17 -14.39 2.25
CA GLY A 229 8.97 -13.60 2.53
C GLY A 229 8.07 -14.26 3.57
N ALA A 230 7.75 -15.56 3.41
CA ALA A 230 6.97 -16.34 4.37
C ALA A 230 7.52 -16.30 5.80
N ARG A 231 8.85 -16.16 5.94
CA ARG A 231 9.52 -16.06 7.25
C ARG A 231 9.54 -14.63 7.77
N HIS A 232 9.70 -13.64 6.90
CA HIS A 232 9.62 -12.22 7.27
C HIS A 232 8.27 -11.88 7.91
N VAL A 233 7.20 -12.57 7.51
CA VAL A 233 5.89 -12.45 8.18
C VAL A 233 5.95 -12.78 9.66
N LYS A 234 6.61 -13.90 9.97
CA LYS A 234 6.75 -14.39 11.34
C LYS A 234 7.62 -13.47 12.19
N TYR A 235 8.42 -12.61 11.56
CA TYR A 235 9.25 -11.62 12.22
C TYR A 235 8.52 -10.29 12.45
N GLY A 236 7.26 -10.17 12.00
CA GLY A 236 6.47 -8.94 12.11
C GLY A 236 6.79 -7.92 11.01
N ALA A 237 7.45 -8.34 9.94
CA ALA A 237 7.78 -7.45 8.82
C ALA A 237 6.54 -7.16 7.98
N LEU A 238 5.76 -6.18 8.40
CA LEU A 238 4.74 -5.59 7.57
C LEU A 238 5.37 -5.15 6.25
N PRO A 239 4.70 -5.39 5.13
CA PRO A 239 5.05 -4.80 3.87
C PRO A 239 5.44 -3.27 4.01
N ALA A 240 4.88 -2.56 5.00
CA ALA A 240 5.17 -1.19 5.41
C ALA A 240 6.62 -0.83 5.49
N HIS A 241 7.39 -1.81 5.90
CA HIS A 241 8.78 -1.66 6.18
C HIS A 241 9.60 -1.80 4.89
N TYR A 242 9.06 -2.36 3.80
CA TYR A 242 9.81 -2.57 2.56
C TYR A 242 10.19 -1.22 1.92
N PRO A 243 9.30 -0.23 1.72
CA PRO A 243 9.73 1.09 1.25
C PRO A 243 10.80 1.74 2.13
N LEU A 244 10.73 1.59 3.46
CA LEU A 244 11.72 2.14 4.40
C LEU A 244 13.10 1.49 4.19
N VAL A 245 13.11 0.16 4.05
CA VAL A 245 14.32 -0.64 3.79
C VAL A 245 14.88 -0.33 2.40
N GLY A 246 14.04 -0.24 1.37
CA GLY A 246 14.43 0.08 0.00
C GLY A 246 15.10 1.45 -0.08
N ASN A 247 14.46 2.49 0.46
CA ASN A 247 15.01 3.84 0.50
C ASN A 247 16.35 3.89 1.25
N SER A 248 16.42 3.23 2.42
CA SER A 248 17.65 3.17 3.22
C SER A 248 18.77 2.41 2.51
N LEU A 249 18.45 1.31 1.81
CA LEU A 249 19.41 0.53 1.05
C LEU A 249 19.94 1.31 -0.15
N LEU A 250 19.08 1.93 -0.94
CA LEU A 250 19.46 2.74 -2.11
C LEU A 250 20.31 3.94 -1.70
N LYS A 251 19.90 4.67 -0.65
CA LYS A 251 20.70 5.76 -0.06
C LYS A 251 22.08 5.29 0.38
N THR A 252 22.16 4.10 0.98
CA THR A 252 23.45 3.54 1.44
C THR A 252 24.32 3.11 0.26
N LEU A 253 23.74 2.47 -0.76
CA LEU A 253 24.46 2.08 -1.97
C LEU A 253 25.01 3.31 -2.70
N GLU A 254 24.22 4.39 -2.80
CA GLU A 254 24.65 5.67 -3.36
C GLU A 254 25.84 6.27 -2.59
N GLN A 255 25.78 6.30 -1.25
CA GLN A 255 26.88 6.80 -0.41
C GLN A 255 28.20 6.04 -0.62
N TYR A 256 28.13 4.72 -0.84
CA TYR A 256 29.32 3.88 -1.02
C TYR A 256 29.81 3.80 -2.46
N ALA A 257 28.91 3.89 -3.44
CA ALA A 257 29.25 3.90 -4.85
C ALA A 257 29.78 5.26 -5.30
N GLY A 258 29.39 6.36 -4.65
CA GLY A 258 29.85 7.71 -4.96
C GLY A 258 29.58 8.07 -6.42
N ASP A 259 30.60 8.53 -7.13
CA ASP A 259 30.50 8.89 -8.56
C ASP A 259 30.06 7.73 -9.47
N ALA A 260 30.19 6.47 -9.02
CA ALA A 260 29.71 5.30 -9.76
C ALA A 260 28.18 5.11 -9.66
N TRP A 261 27.48 5.86 -8.80
CA TRP A 261 26.02 5.83 -8.68
C TRP A 261 25.35 6.67 -9.77
N THR A 262 25.41 6.19 -11.01
CA THR A 262 24.76 6.85 -12.15
C THR A 262 23.25 6.62 -12.13
N ALA A 263 22.50 7.39 -12.93
CA ALA A 263 21.05 7.18 -13.10
C ALA A 263 20.72 5.74 -13.53
N ASP A 264 21.49 5.18 -14.47
CA ASP A 264 21.31 3.79 -14.90
C ASP A 264 21.53 2.76 -13.78
N VAL A 265 22.52 3.00 -12.91
CA VAL A 265 22.80 2.13 -11.74
C VAL A 265 21.67 2.26 -10.74
N LYS A 266 21.20 3.48 -10.45
CA LYS A 266 20.05 3.73 -9.59
C LYS A 266 18.81 2.99 -10.10
N ASP A 267 18.47 3.16 -11.38
CA ASP A 267 17.31 2.53 -12.00
C ASP A 267 17.40 0.99 -11.95
N ALA A 268 18.59 0.43 -12.17
CA ALA A 268 18.81 -1.01 -12.03
C ALA A 268 18.53 -1.51 -10.62
N TRP A 269 19.05 -0.82 -9.60
CA TRP A 269 18.86 -1.19 -8.20
C TRP A 269 17.43 -0.99 -7.71
N VAL A 270 16.73 0.05 -8.18
CA VAL A 270 15.29 0.24 -7.95
C VAL A 270 14.52 -0.94 -8.51
N GLY A 271 14.68 -1.25 -9.80
CA GLY A 271 13.98 -2.38 -10.43
C GLY A 271 14.32 -3.74 -9.78
N ALA A 272 15.56 -3.94 -9.34
CA ALA A 272 15.95 -5.14 -8.60
C ALA A 272 15.27 -5.22 -7.22
N TYR A 273 15.23 -4.11 -6.49
CA TYR A 273 14.58 -4.05 -5.19
C TYR A 273 13.07 -4.31 -5.30
N ASP A 274 12.42 -3.75 -6.32
CA ASP A 274 11.00 -3.94 -6.59
C ASP A 274 10.69 -5.40 -6.92
N ALA A 275 11.49 -6.03 -7.79
CA ALA A 275 11.34 -7.45 -8.11
C ALA A 275 11.53 -8.36 -6.88
N ILE A 276 12.51 -8.06 -6.02
CA ILE A 276 12.72 -8.78 -4.76
C ILE A 276 11.52 -8.61 -3.83
N THR A 277 11.03 -7.38 -3.70
CA THR A 277 9.88 -7.04 -2.88
C THR A 277 8.65 -7.81 -3.35
N GLN A 278 8.29 -7.76 -4.64
CA GLN A 278 7.17 -8.51 -5.19
C GLN A 278 7.26 -10.01 -4.91
N LEU A 279 8.45 -10.61 -5.08
CA LEU A 279 8.67 -12.03 -4.78
C LEU A 279 8.54 -12.35 -3.30
N MET A 280 9.07 -11.49 -2.42
CA MET A 280 8.94 -11.65 -0.97
C MET A 280 7.49 -11.51 -0.53
N LEU A 281 6.73 -10.53 -1.03
CA LEU A 281 5.30 -10.37 -0.73
C LEU A 281 4.47 -11.57 -1.22
N THR A 282 4.73 -12.01 -2.45
CA THR A 282 4.07 -13.19 -3.03
C THR A 282 4.27 -14.42 -2.16
N GLY A 283 5.48 -14.62 -1.62
CA GLY A 283 5.76 -15.77 -0.76
C GLY A 283 5.42 -15.57 0.70
N ALA A 284 5.31 -14.32 1.14
CA ALA A 284 4.83 -13.95 2.46
C ALA A 284 3.35 -14.25 2.67
N ASP A 285 2.62 -14.54 1.59
CA ASP A 285 1.16 -14.62 1.61
C ASP A 285 0.57 -13.32 2.20
N TYR A 286 1.32 -12.22 2.05
CA TYR A 286 0.88 -10.87 2.36
C TYR A 286 0.00 -10.40 1.22
N ASP A 287 -1.22 -10.00 1.55
CA ASP A 287 -2.00 -9.18 0.64
C ASP A 287 -1.29 -7.80 0.54
N HIS A 288 -1.31 -7.13 -0.62
CA HIS A 288 -0.63 -5.83 -0.87
C HIS A 288 -0.95 -4.76 0.19
N GLN A 289 -2.06 -4.99 0.88
CA GLN A 289 -2.45 -4.50 2.17
C GLN A 289 -1.29 -4.19 3.13
N ASP A 290 -0.49 -5.17 3.55
CA ASP A 290 0.25 -5.02 4.80
C ASP A 290 1.43 -3.99 4.69
N ILE A 291 1.44 -3.10 3.66
CA ILE A 291 2.54 -2.37 3.01
C ILE A 291 2.91 -0.93 3.40
N GLN A 292 2.31 -0.28 4.42
CA GLN A 292 2.74 1.10 4.81
C GLN A 292 2.74 1.45 6.31
N LEU A 293 3.85 2.05 6.79
CA LEU A 293 4.09 2.59 8.14
C LEU A 293 4.71 4.00 8.04
N ASP A 294 4.19 4.86 8.92
CA ASP A 294 4.78 6.03 9.60
C ASP A 294 4.42 7.47 9.21
N SER A 295 4.15 8.22 10.30
CA SER A 295 3.74 9.63 10.46
C SER A 295 4.94 10.58 10.61
N PRO A 296 4.70 11.91 10.73
CA PRO A 296 5.20 12.55 11.95
C PRO A 296 4.21 13.53 12.61
N ALA A 297 4.28 13.57 13.93
CA ALA A 297 3.61 14.52 14.80
C ALA A 297 4.21 15.94 14.68
N ALA A 298 3.35 16.97 14.56
CA ALA A 298 3.38 18.22 15.33
C ALA A 298 2.47 19.29 14.69
N THR A 299 1.40 19.68 15.38
CA THR A 299 1.28 21.04 15.95
C THR A 299 -0.02 21.13 16.75
N VAL A 300 0.14 21.37 18.05
CA VAL A 300 -0.95 21.73 18.96
C VAL A 300 -1.31 23.19 18.65
N SER A 301 -2.53 23.45 18.16
CA SER A 301 -3.12 24.79 18.20
C SER A 301 -3.99 24.93 19.43
N THR A 302 -3.53 25.78 20.34
CA THR A 302 -4.26 26.27 21.51
C THR A 302 -5.15 27.44 21.11
N GLU A 303 -6.41 27.19 20.78
CA GLU A 303 -7.45 28.24 20.84
C GLU A 303 -8.68 27.70 21.55
N VAL A 304 -9.05 28.38 22.64
CA VAL A 304 -10.27 28.14 23.42
C VAL A 304 -11.33 29.14 22.92
N PRO A 305 -12.54 28.69 22.52
CA PRO A 305 -13.66 29.61 22.33
C PRO A 305 -14.21 30.02 23.70
N GLU A 306 -14.37 31.32 23.91
CA GLU A 306 -15.04 31.89 25.08
C GLU A 306 -16.48 31.38 25.23
N GLY A 307 -16.85 30.99 26.46
CA GLY A 307 -18.25 31.03 26.88
C GLY A 307 -18.72 29.89 27.79
N ILE A 308 -18.87 30.25 29.08
CA ILE A 308 -19.79 29.71 30.10
C ILE A 308 -19.27 28.59 31.03
N GLY A 309 -19.07 28.97 32.31
CA GLY A 309 -19.55 28.18 33.45
C GLY A 309 -18.49 27.64 34.43
N MET A 310 -18.34 28.29 35.59
CA MET A 310 -17.53 27.86 36.74
C MET A 310 -17.93 26.49 37.30
N GLY A 311 -16.92 25.69 37.69
CA GLY A 311 -17.06 24.52 38.57
C GLY A 311 -15.70 23.89 38.91
N THR A 312 -15.18 24.17 40.09
CA THR A 312 -13.90 23.67 40.66
C THR A 312 -13.91 22.18 41.00
N THR A 313 -12.85 21.42 40.68
CA THR A 313 -11.85 20.82 41.63
C THR A 313 -10.99 19.70 41.00
N ALA A 314 -9.67 19.95 40.96
CA ALA A 314 -8.50 19.09 41.26
C ALA A 314 -8.40 17.58 40.89
N GLY A 315 -7.25 17.25 40.23
CA GLY A 315 -6.41 16.05 40.42
C GLY A 315 -6.57 14.93 39.37
N ILE A 316 -5.58 14.17 38.90
CA ILE A 316 -4.12 14.00 39.10
C ILE A 316 -3.75 12.76 38.24
N ILE A 317 -2.57 12.71 37.60
CA ILE A 317 -1.88 11.53 36.97
C ILE A 317 -2.58 10.95 35.70
N GLY A 318 -1.93 10.57 34.61
CA GLY A 318 -0.55 10.32 34.22
C GLY A 318 -0.59 9.51 32.90
N GLY A 319 0.43 9.60 32.06
CA GLY A 319 1.11 8.37 31.65
C GLY A 319 0.81 7.93 30.22
N SER A 320 1.74 8.27 29.34
CA SER A 320 2.12 7.55 28.13
C SER A 320 2.42 6.06 28.36
N ALA A 321 2.59 5.33 27.22
CA ALA A 321 3.12 3.96 27.05
C ALA A 321 2.06 2.85 27.05
N ALA A 322 1.87 2.09 25.97
CA ALA A 322 2.80 1.11 25.39
C ALA A 322 3.20 0.02 26.39
N ALA A 323 2.84 -1.25 26.11
CA ALA A 323 3.74 -2.40 26.09
C ALA A 323 3.02 -3.77 26.21
N PHE A 324 3.66 -4.77 25.60
CA PHE A 324 3.51 -6.24 25.70
C PHE A 324 2.38 -6.89 24.86
N ILE A 325 2.66 -7.84 23.96
CA ILE A 325 3.54 -9.01 24.13
C ILE A 325 4.26 -9.41 22.83
N VAL A 326 5.58 -9.58 22.95
CA VAL A 326 6.51 -10.32 22.08
C VAL A 326 6.69 -11.74 22.63
N LEU A 327 6.69 -12.77 21.78
CA LEU A 327 7.34 -14.11 21.91
C LEU A 327 6.98 -14.91 20.63
N LEU A 328 7.85 -15.40 19.74
CA LEU A 328 9.00 -16.29 19.93
C LEU A 328 9.83 -16.46 18.60
N MET A 329 11.17 -16.41 18.73
CA MET A 329 12.26 -17.08 17.95
C MET A 329 12.47 -16.77 16.45
N VAL A 330 13.57 -16.12 16.03
CA VAL A 330 15.00 -16.53 16.04
C VAL A 330 15.31 -17.80 15.21
N LEU A 331 16.19 -17.63 14.21
CA LEU A 331 16.84 -18.63 13.34
C LEU A 331 15.98 -19.23 12.22
N LEU A 332 16.06 -18.61 11.02
CA LEU A 332 16.42 -19.22 9.72
C LEU A 332 16.24 -18.23 8.56
#